data_AF-A0A660XUX1-F1
#
_entry.id   AF-A0A660XUX1-F1
#
_cell.length_a   1.000
_cell.length_b   1.000
_cell.length_c   1.000
_cell.angle_alpha   90.00
_cell.angle_beta   90.00
_cell.angle_gamma   90.00
#
_symmetry.space_group_name_H-M   'P 1'
#
loop_
_entity.id
_entity.type
_entity.pdbx_description
1 polymer ?
#
loop_
_entity_poly.entity_id
_entity_poly.type
_entity_poly.pdbx_seq_one_letter_code
_entity_poly.pdbx_strand_id
1 'polypeptide(L)'
;MPYELFDRSKLRLRPLAEREHTFHISEVLPLDAETPPFEDGSIPEIARRIVEARRRGGQVVLMMGAHVIKVGLSRFVVDLMERGIVTHVAGNGAVSIHDYELAKIGATTESVARYIS
;
A
#
# COMPACT_ATOMS: atom_id res chain seq x y z
N MET A 1 29.79 11.01 -11.20
CA MET A 1 30.49 9.72 -10.95
C MET A 1 29.42 8.71 -10.59
N PRO A 2 29.21 7.61 -11.34
CA PRO A 2 28.31 6.55 -10.90
C PRO A 2 28.90 5.88 -9.65
N TYR A 3 28.05 5.56 -8.67
CA TYR A 3 28.44 4.85 -7.46
C TYR A 3 28.95 3.43 -7.80
N GLU A 4 29.87 2.90 -6.99
CA GLU A 4 30.29 1.50 -7.09
C GLU A 4 29.08 0.59 -6.82
N LEU A 5 28.79 -0.30 -7.77
CA LEU A 5 27.70 -1.26 -7.64
C LEU A 5 28.18 -2.48 -6.84
N PHE A 6 27.36 -2.96 -5.91
CA PHE A 6 27.69 -4.20 -5.20
C PHE A 6 27.60 -5.41 -6.14
N ASP A 7 28.45 -6.41 -5.91
CA ASP A 7 28.49 -7.64 -6.70
C ASP A 7 27.27 -8.53 -6.40
N ARG A 8 26.29 -8.50 -7.32
CA ARG A 8 25.04 -9.27 -7.19
C ARG A 8 25.26 -10.78 -7.21
N SER A 9 26.39 -11.29 -7.72
CA SER A 9 26.68 -12.73 -7.69
C SER A 9 26.89 -13.27 -6.26
N LYS A 10 27.16 -12.35 -5.31
CA LYS A 10 27.31 -12.68 -3.88
C LYS A 10 25.98 -12.70 -3.12
N LEU A 11 24.86 -12.29 -3.74
CA LEU A 11 23.56 -12.31 -3.10
C LEU A 11 23.09 -13.75 -2.86
N ARG A 12 22.73 -14.05 -1.60
CA ARG A 12 22.06 -15.29 -1.23
C ARG A 12 20.57 -15.01 -1.04
N LEU A 13 19.82 -15.15 -2.12
CA LEU A 13 18.37 -14.99 -2.09
C LEU A 13 17.72 -16.21 -1.44
N ARG A 14 16.95 -15.99 -0.38
CA ARG A 14 16.16 -17.02 0.27
C ARG A 14 14.71 -16.99 -0.23
N PRO A 15 14.01 -18.13 -0.25
CA PRO A 15 12.57 -18.16 -0.53
C PRO A 15 11.80 -17.22 0.39
N LEU A 16 10.82 -16.50 -0.17
CA LEU A 16 9.95 -15.59 0.60
C LEU A 16 9.21 -16.31 1.74
N ALA A 17 8.90 -17.60 1.55
CA ALA A 17 8.27 -18.44 2.56
C ALA A 17 9.13 -18.66 3.83
N GLU A 18 10.44 -18.42 3.74
CA GLU A 18 11.35 -18.51 4.90
C GLU A 18 11.48 -17.20 5.68
N ARG A 19 10.87 -16.10 5.20
CA ARG A 19 10.85 -14.80 5.88
C ARG A 19 9.79 -14.81 6.99
N GLU A 20 10.10 -14.19 8.12
CA GLU A 20 9.12 -13.91 9.16
C GLU A 20 8.28 -12.70 8.74
N HIS A 21 6.97 -12.92 8.67
CA HIS A 21 5.98 -11.91 8.29
C HIS A 21 5.25 -11.44 9.54
N THR A 22 5.04 -10.14 9.68
CA THR A 22 4.40 -9.56 10.88
C THR A 22 3.03 -8.96 10.60
N PHE A 23 2.50 -9.13 9.39
CA PHE A 23 1.14 -8.72 9.03
C PHE A 23 0.52 -9.77 8.12
N HIS A 24 -0.67 -10.24 8.45
CA HIS A 24 -1.39 -11.30 7.75
C HIS A 24 -2.72 -10.83 7.18
N ILE A 25 -3.17 -11.47 6.11
CA ILE A 25 -4.46 -11.14 5.45
C ILE A 25 -5.67 -11.31 6.39
N SER A 26 -5.56 -12.14 7.43
CA SER A 26 -6.56 -12.30 8.48
C SER A 26 -6.74 -11.05 9.35
N GLU A 27 -5.74 -10.16 9.38
CA GLU A 27 -5.76 -8.89 10.11
C GLU A 27 -6.36 -7.75 9.26
N VAL A 28 -6.59 -7.98 7.96
CA VAL A 28 -7.20 -6.99 7.07
C VAL A 28 -8.68 -6.83 7.39
N LEU A 29 -9.03 -5.62 7.83
CA LEU A 29 -10.40 -5.25 8.16
C LEU A 29 -11.33 -5.32 6.93
N PRO A 30 -12.62 -5.66 7.13
CA PRO A 30 -13.63 -5.52 6.08
C PRO A 30 -13.95 -4.03 5.83
N LEU A 31 -14.62 -3.73 4.70
CA LEU A 31 -14.93 -2.34 4.30
C LEU A 31 -15.92 -1.63 5.24
N ASP A 32 -16.72 -2.40 5.97
CA ASP A 32 -17.72 -1.96 6.94
C ASP A 32 -17.23 -2.04 8.39
N ALA A 33 -15.92 -2.25 8.60
CA ALA A 33 -15.33 -2.27 9.94
C ALA A 33 -15.58 -0.94 10.66
N GLU A 34 -15.86 -1.04 11.97
CA GLU A 34 -15.95 0.15 12.82
C GLU A 34 -14.61 0.89 12.82
N THR A 35 -14.66 2.17 12.49
CA THR A 35 -13.51 3.06 12.55
C THR A 35 -13.53 3.87 13.84
N PRO A 36 -12.37 4.11 14.47
CA PRO A 36 -12.31 5.04 15.60
C PRO A 36 -12.81 6.43 15.16
N PRO A 37 -13.42 7.23 16.07
CA PRO A 37 -13.81 8.59 15.76
C PRO A 37 -12.60 9.38 15.24
N PHE A 38 -12.76 9.97 14.06
CA PHE A 38 -11.75 10.80 13.42
C PHE A 38 -12.44 11.99 12.78
N GLU A 39 -12.09 13.19 13.23
CA GLU A 39 -12.60 14.44 12.68
C GLU A 39 -11.42 15.34 12.28
N ASP A 40 -11.36 15.66 11.00
CA ASP A 40 -10.47 16.65 10.45
C ASP A 40 -11.25 17.49 9.43
N GLY A 41 -11.32 18.80 9.67
CA GLY A 41 -12.10 19.72 8.83
C GLY A 41 -11.63 19.79 7.37
N SER A 42 -10.43 19.29 7.05
CA SER A 42 -9.93 19.19 5.69
C SER A 42 -10.55 18.03 4.90
N ILE A 43 -11.03 16.97 5.56
CA ILE A 43 -11.55 15.76 4.91
C ILE A 43 -12.80 16.07 4.07
N PRO A 44 -13.83 16.78 4.58
CA PRO A 44 -14.98 17.15 3.77
C PRO A 44 -14.60 17.99 2.54
N GLU A 45 -13.63 18.89 2.66
CA GLU A 45 -13.19 19.74 1.55
C GLU A 45 -12.43 18.92 0.49
N ILE A 46 -11.57 17.99 0.90
CA ILE A 46 -10.88 17.05 -0.01
C ILE A 46 -11.92 16.19 -0.74
N ALA A 47 -12.90 15.63 -0.02
CA ALA A 47 -13.97 14.82 -0.60
C ALA A 47 -14.78 15.62 -1.63
N ARG A 48 -15.15 16.87 -1.30
CA ARG A 48 -15.87 17.77 -2.22
C ARG A 48 -15.07 18.00 -3.50
N ARG A 49 -13.77 18.30 -3.40
CA ARG A 49 -12.90 18.52 -4.58
C ARG A 49 -12.76 17.28 -5.45
N ILE A 50 -12.62 16.10 -4.83
CA ILE A 50 -12.58 14.82 -5.55
C ILE A 50 -13.88 14.61 -6.32
N VAL A 51 -15.03 14.78 -5.67
CA VAL A 51 -16.35 14.63 -6.31
C VAL A 51 -16.53 15.61 -7.48
N GLU A 52 -16.15 16.88 -7.30
CA GLU A 52 -16.22 17.89 -8.37
C GLU A 52 -15.32 17.56 -9.55
N ALA A 53 -14.08 17.11 -9.29
CA ALA A 53 -13.17 16.66 -10.34
C ALA A 53 -13.79 15.50 -11.13
N ARG A 54 -14.32 14.49 -10.45
CA ARG A 54 -14.95 13.32 -11.10
C ARG A 54 -16.20 13.69 -11.90
N ARG A 55 -17.06 14.57 -11.39
CA ARG A 55 -18.25 15.07 -12.11
C ARG A 55 -17.90 15.81 -13.41
N ARG A 56 -16.72 16.43 -13.47
CA ARG A 56 -16.21 17.12 -14.66
C ARG A 56 -15.41 16.19 -15.60
N GLY A 57 -15.39 14.88 -15.32
CA GLY A 57 -14.59 13.91 -16.08
C GLY A 57 -13.08 13.93 -15.76
N GLY A 58 -12.66 14.69 -14.74
CA GLY A 58 -11.27 14.80 -14.32
C GLY A 58 -10.74 13.55 -13.62
N GLN A 59 -9.43 13.31 -13.72
CA GLN A 59 -8.77 12.16 -13.09
C GLN A 59 -8.41 12.48 -11.63
N VAL A 60 -8.45 11.46 -10.77
CA VAL A 60 -8.04 11.50 -9.37
C VAL A 60 -6.93 10.48 -9.17
N VAL A 61 -5.72 10.97 -8.89
CA VAL A 61 -4.52 10.16 -8.69
C VAL A 61 -4.23 10.08 -7.21
N LEU A 62 -4.31 8.89 -6.62
CA LEU A 62 -3.89 8.65 -5.24
C LEU A 62 -2.38 8.35 -5.22
N MET A 63 -1.60 9.28 -4.67
CA MET A 63 -0.17 9.10 -4.46
C MET A 63 0.09 8.63 -3.03
N MET A 64 0.71 7.46 -2.87
CA MET A 64 0.89 6.84 -1.54
C MET A 64 2.26 6.18 -1.36
N GLY A 65 2.71 6.11 -0.11
CA GLY A 65 3.81 5.24 0.29
C GLY A 65 3.31 3.83 0.62
N ALA A 66 4.27 2.90 0.73
CA ALA A 66 4.03 1.49 1.07
C ALA A 66 3.15 1.26 2.32
N HIS A 67 3.18 2.17 3.30
CA HIS A 67 2.49 2.03 4.58
C HIS A 67 0.98 1.80 4.43
N VAL A 68 0.33 2.37 3.42
CA VAL A 68 -1.11 2.16 3.17
C VAL A 68 -1.41 0.67 2.94
N ILE A 69 -0.64 0.03 2.05
CA ILE A 69 -0.81 -1.38 1.73
C ILE A 69 -0.28 -2.28 2.86
N LYS A 70 0.89 -1.92 3.41
CA LYS A 70 1.58 -2.65 4.47
C LYS A 70 0.68 -2.91 5.69
N VAL A 71 -0.20 -1.97 6.03
CA VAL A 71 -1.11 -2.06 7.19
C VAL A 71 -2.52 -2.54 6.81
N GLY A 72 -2.69 -3.09 5.60
CA GLY A 72 -3.94 -3.75 5.20
C GLY A 72 -5.00 -2.84 4.59
N LEU A 73 -4.70 -1.59 4.20
CA LEU A 73 -5.70 -0.71 3.60
C LEU A 73 -5.92 -0.93 2.10
N SER A 74 -5.30 -1.96 1.51
CA SER A 74 -5.41 -2.26 0.07
C SER A 74 -6.86 -2.43 -0.37
N ARG A 75 -7.71 -3.11 0.42
CA ARG A 75 -9.14 -3.29 0.10
C ARG A 75 -9.90 -1.98 -0.06
N PHE A 76 -9.62 -0.99 0.80
CA PHE A 76 -10.27 0.33 0.71
C PHE A 76 -9.80 1.10 -0.52
N VAL A 77 -8.52 0.99 -0.87
CA VAL A 77 -8.00 1.58 -2.12
C VAL A 77 -8.68 0.95 -3.34
N VAL A 78 -8.80 -0.38 -3.36
CA VAL A 78 -9.49 -1.12 -4.43
C VAL A 78 -10.97 -0.70 -4.52
N ASP A 79 -11.70 -0.61 -3.41
CA ASP A 79 -13.10 -0.13 -3.41
C ASP A 79 -13.24 1.25 -4.05
N LEU A 80 -12.37 2.19 -3.67
CA LEU A 80 -12.37 3.55 -4.25
C LEU A 80 -12.05 3.55 -5.75
N MET A 81 -11.23 2.61 -6.21
CA MET A 81 -10.93 2.43 -7.64
C MET A 81 -12.10 1.81 -8.40
N GLU A 82 -12.73 0.76 -7.87
CA GLU A 82 -13.89 0.09 -8.47
C GLU A 82 -15.09 1.04 -8.59
N ARG A 83 -15.27 1.93 -7.61
CA ARG A 83 -16.29 2.99 -7.63
C ARG A 83 -15.93 4.17 -8.54
N GLY A 84 -14.74 4.16 -9.14
CA GLY A 84 -14.25 5.22 -10.02
C GLY A 84 -14.03 6.55 -9.30
N ILE A 85 -13.86 6.56 -7.97
CA ILE A 85 -13.56 7.74 -7.16
C ILE A 85 -12.06 8.06 -7.29
N VAL A 86 -11.23 7.05 -7.07
CA VAL A 86 -9.81 7.06 -7.44
C VAL A 86 -9.68 6.45 -8.83
N THR A 87 -8.96 7.10 -9.72
CA THR A 87 -8.80 6.63 -11.12
C THR A 87 -7.44 6.02 -11.38
N HIS A 88 -6.43 6.45 -10.61
CA HIS A 88 -5.05 6.02 -10.76
C HIS A 88 -4.41 5.93 -9.37
N VAL A 89 -3.47 5.01 -9.21
CA VAL A 89 -2.60 4.92 -8.04
C VAL A 89 -1.17 5.14 -8.46
N ALA A 90 -0.42 5.87 -7.64
CA ALA A 90 1.01 6.05 -7.80
C ALA A 90 1.70 5.84 -6.46
N GLY A 91 2.85 5.20 -6.46
CA GLY A 91 3.57 4.94 -5.23
C GLY A 91 5.02 4.54 -5.45
N ASN A 92 5.75 4.43 -4.35
CA ASN A 92 7.12 3.93 -4.39
C ASN A 92 7.15 2.40 -4.64
N GLY A 93 8.32 1.85 -4.97
CA GLY A 93 8.46 0.42 -5.30
C GLY A 93 7.99 -0.53 -4.19
N ALA A 94 8.03 -0.10 -2.93
CA ALA A 94 7.58 -0.91 -1.80
C ALA A 94 6.05 -1.11 -1.78
N VAL A 95 5.27 -0.23 -2.39
CA VAL A 95 3.81 -0.43 -2.56
C VAL A 95 3.54 -1.74 -3.29
N SER A 96 4.20 -1.94 -4.44
CA SER A 96 4.04 -3.15 -5.25
C SER A 96 4.55 -4.41 -4.55
N ILE A 97 5.58 -4.29 -3.70
CA ILE A 97 6.08 -5.42 -2.90
C ILE A 97 5.01 -5.89 -1.92
N HIS A 98 4.48 -4.99 -1.09
CA HIS A 98 3.48 -5.37 -0.08
C HIS A 98 2.17 -5.86 -0.71
N ASP A 99 1.75 -5.26 -1.83
CA ASP A 99 0.54 -5.68 -2.55
C ASP A 99 0.69 -7.10 -3.12
N TYR A 100 1.82 -7.36 -3.81
CA TYR A 100 2.13 -8.68 -4.35
C TYR A 100 2.22 -9.75 -3.26
N GLU A 101 2.89 -9.46 -2.14
CA GLU A 101 3.06 -10.43 -1.05
C GLU A 101 1.73 -10.78 -0.39
N LEU A 102 0.90 -9.78 -0.06
CA LEU A 102 -0.44 -10.01 0.46
C LEU A 102 -1.28 -10.85 -0.49
N ALA A 103 -1.26 -10.56 -1.79
CA ALA A 103 -2.01 -11.33 -2.79
C ALA A 103 -1.46 -12.75 -3.00
N LYS A 104 -0.13 -12.93 -2.93
CA LYS A 104 0.54 -14.19 -3.27
C LYS A 104 0.57 -15.18 -2.11
N ILE A 105 0.86 -14.71 -0.90
CA ILE A 105 1.12 -15.55 0.28
C ILE A 105 0.23 -15.21 1.47
N GLY A 106 -0.65 -14.20 1.37
CA GLY A 106 -1.53 -13.81 2.47
C GLY A 106 -0.80 -13.18 3.66
N ALA A 107 0.43 -12.70 3.47
CA ALA A 107 1.25 -12.09 4.53
C ALA A 107 2.25 -11.09 3.94
N THR A 108 2.68 -10.11 4.75
CA THR A 108 3.71 -9.12 4.39
C THR A 108 4.38 -8.55 5.65
N THR A 109 5.28 -7.58 5.48
CA THR A 109 6.06 -6.88 6.51
C THR A 109 7.12 -7.74 7.19
N GLU A 110 8.34 -7.23 7.23
CA GLU A 110 9.48 -7.78 7.97
C GLU A 110 10.04 -6.78 8.97
N SER A 111 10.78 -7.32 9.94
CA SER A 111 11.78 -6.53 10.66
C SER A 111 13.05 -6.43 9.82
N VAL A 112 13.33 -5.26 9.25
CA VAL A 112 14.57 -5.02 8.49
C VAL A 112 15.78 -5.33 9.37
N ALA A 113 15.81 -4.85 10.61
CA ALA A 113 16.89 -5.05 11.56
C ALA A 113 17.23 -6.53 11.83
N ARG A 114 16.27 -7.45 11.69
CA ARG A 114 16.50 -8.90 11.81
C ARG A 114 17.37 -9.45 10.67
N TYR A 115 17.32 -8.83 9.49
CA TYR A 115 17.92 -9.35 8.26
C TYR A 115 19.14 -8.56 7.78
N ILE A 116 19.42 -7.40 8.38
CA ILE A 116 20.64 -6.62 8.13
C ILE A 116 21.55 -6.68 9.36
N SER A 117 22.33 -7.76 9.47
CA SER A 117 23.39 -7.91 10.47
C SER A 117 24.76 -8.04 9.83
#